data_AF-A0A951A1X0-F1
#
_entry.id   AF-A0A951A1X0-F1
#
_cell.length_a   1.000
_cell.length_b   1.000
_cell.length_c   1.000
_cell.angle_alpha   90.00
_cell.angle_beta   90.00
_cell.angle_gamma   90.00
#
_symmetry.space_group_name_H-M   'P 1'
#
loop_
_entity.id
_entity.type
_entity.pdbx_description
1 polymer ?
#
loop_
_entity_poly.entity_id
_entity_poly.type
_entity_poly.pdbx_seq_one_letter_code
_entity_poly.pdbx_strand_id
1 'polypeptide(L)' 'MTKPSRYRTHAAEAVKLAASATDPDDKALLLKIAQGWLDLAERASNGIWMRFRAPPPVVRKPNRRRTQA' A
#
# COMPACT_ATOMS: atom_id res chain seq x y z
N MET A 1 15.21 7.92 -3.68
CA MET A 1 14.69 6.66 -3.11
C MET A 1 13.26 6.87 -2.64
N THR A 2 12.30 6.13 -3.17
CA THR A 2 10.88 6.22 -2.73
C THR A 2 10.69 5.39 -1.45
N LYS A 3 9.76 5.80 -0.58
CA LYS A 3 9.41 5.08 0.67
C LYS A 3 9.22 3.55 0.49
N PRO A 4 8.51 3.05 -0.55
CA PRO A 4 8.33 1.61 -0.74
C PRO A 4 9.63 0.84 -1.06
N SER A 5 10.62 1.48 -1.70
CA SER A 5 11.92 0.83 -1.96
C SER A 5 12.71 0.58 -0.68
N ARG A 6 12.65 1.50 0.29
CA ARG A 6 13.32 1.32 1.60
C ARG A 6 12.71 0.18 2.40
N TYR A 7 11.38 0.05 2.39
CA TYR A 7 10.70 -1.05 3.07
C TYR A 7 11.05 -2.41 2.47
N ARG A 8 11.20 -2.51 1.15
CA ARG A 8 11.68 -3.74 0.49
C ARG A 8 13.12 -4.08 0.87
N THR A 9 14.00 -3.10 1.00
CA THR A 9 15.38 -3.31 1.46
C THR A 9 15.41 -3.87 2.88
N HIS A 10 14.64 -3.30 3.81
CA HIS A 10 14.58 -3.78 5.20
C HIS A 10 13.95 -5.18 5.31
N ALA A 11 12.96 -5.49 4.46
CA ALA A 11 12.42 -6.85 4.37
C ALA A 11 13.52 -7.86 3.94
N ALA A 12 14.33 -7.51 2.94
CA ALA A 12 15.42 -8.37 2.47
C ALA A 12 16.52 -8.56 3.52
N GLU A 13 16.84 -7.52 4.30
CA GLU A 13 17.76 -7.61 5.43
C GLU A 13 17.23 -8.52 6.55
N ALA A 14 15.95 -8.40 6.89
CA ALA A 14 15.30 -9.26 7.88
C ALA A 14 15.27 -10.73 7.45
N VAL A 15 15.05 -11.02 6.16
CA VAL A 15 15.15 -12.39 5.62
C VAL A 15 16.58 -12.93 5.68
N LYS A 16 17.58 -12.10 5.38
CA LYS A 16 19.00 -12.50 5.51
C LYS A 16 19.36 -12.82 6.96
N LEU A 17 18.90 -12.00 7.91
CA LEU A 17 19.09 -12.26 9.34
C LEU A 17 18.37 -13.53 9.78
N ALA A 18 17.15 -13.78 9.29
CA ALA A 18 16.40 -15.02 9.56
C ALA A 18 17.11 -16.26 9.00
N ALA A 19 17.82 -16.12 7.88
CA ALA A 19 18.61 -17.21 7.31
C ALA A 19 19.87 -17.52 8.13
N SER A 20 20.45 -16.53 8.81
CA SER A 20 21.58 -16.71 9.73
C SER A 20 21.17 -17.07 11.16
N ALA A 21 19.89 -16.93 11.52
CA ALA A 21 19.39 -17.24 12.86
C ALA A 21 19.41 -18.76 13.10
N THR A 22 20.01 -19.16 14.22
CA THR A 22 20.09 -20.56 14.65
C THR A 22 18.84 -20.99 15.42
N ASP A 23 18.21 -20.05 16.14
CA ASP A 23 17.01 -20.30 16.91
C ASP A 23 15.75 -20.23 16.03
N PRO A 24 14.86 -21.25 16.08
CA PRO A 24 13.66 -21.30 15.26
C PRO A 24 12.61 -20.25 15.64
N ASP A 25 12.53 -19.82 16.90
CA ASP A 25 11.62 -18.76 17.34
C ASP A 25 12.10 -17.40 16.85
N ASP A 26 13.41 -17.12 16.94
CA ASP A 26 14.02 -15.91 16.38
C ASP A 26 13.86 -15.85 14.86
N LYS A 27 14.02 -16.98 14.18
CA LYS A 27 13.77 -17.09 12.74
C LYS A 27 12.32 -16.79 12.40
N ALA A 28 11.36 -17.32 13.15
CA ALA A 28 9.95 -17.05 12.95
C ALA A 28 9.60 -15.57 13.21
N LEU A 29 10.22 -14.95 14.24
CA LEU A 29 10.07 -13.54 14.54
C LEU A 29 10.62 -12.65 13.41
N LEU A 30 11.81 -12.94 12.92
CA LEU A 30 12.45 -12.20 11.83
C LEU A 30 11.68 -12.31 10.52
N LEU A 31 11.10 -13.48 10.22
CA LEU A 31 10.21 -13.66 9.06
C LEU A 31 8.91 -12.86 9.21
N LYS A 32 8.31 -12.79 10.41
CA LYS A 32 7.15 -11.92 10.67
C LYS A 32 7.48 -10.44 10.46
N ILE A 33 8.67 -10.01 10.91
CA ILE A 33 9.14 -8.63 10.70
C ILE A 33 9.32 -8.34 9.21
N ALA A 34 9.94 -9.25 8.45
CA ALA A 34 10.08 -9.13 7.00
C ALA A 34 8.73 -9.00 6.29
N GLN A 35 7.75 -9.81 6.68
CA GLN A 35 6.40 -9.76 6.13
C GLN A 35 5.71 -8.41 6.42
N GLY A 36 5.88 -7.86 7.63
CA GLY A 36 5.37 -6.53 7.99
C GLY A 36 5.94 -5.40 7.13
N TRP A 37 7.23 -5.46 6.81
CA TRP A 37 7.86 -4.50 5.90
C TRP A 37 7.33 -4.60 4.47
N LEU A 38 7.02 -5.80 3.98
CA LEU A 38 6.43 -6.00 2.66
C LEU A 38 5.00 -5.45 2.58
N ASP A 39 4.18 -5.68 3.61
CA ASP A 39 2.81 -5.12 3.68
C ASP A 39 2.88 -3.57 3.70
N LEU A 40 3.80 -2.98 4.47
CA LEU A 40 4.03 -1.53 4.45
C LEU A 40 4.48 -1.02 3.07
N ALA A 41 5.34 -1.78 2.36
CA ALA A 41 5.75 -1.45 1.00
C ALA A 41 4.57 -1.50 0.02
N GLU A 42 3.70 -2.49 0.15
CA GLU A 42 2.51 -2.66 -0.66
C GLU A 42 1.49 -1.55 -0.40
N ARG A 43 1.20 -1.23 0.86
CA ARG A 43 0.35 -0.09 1.24
C ARG A 43 0.93 1.24 0.75
N ALA A 44 2.24 1.43 0.83
CA ALA A 44 2.90 2.63 0.34
C ALA A 44 2.84 2.75 -1.21
N SER A 45 2.86 1.62 -1.94
CA SER A 45 2.63 1.59 -3.38
C SER A 45 1.15 1.78 -3.74
N ASN A 46 0.23 1.19 -2.97
CA ASN A 46 -1.21 1.24 -3.21
C ASN A 46 -1.83 2.59 -2.81
N GLY A 47 -1.21 3.32 -1.88
CA GLY A 47 -1.58 4.69 -1.51
C GLY A 47 -1.42 5.72 -2.64
N ILE A 48 -0.84 5.35 -3.78
CA ILE A 48 -0.71 6.21 -4.97
C ILE A 48 -2.01 6.20 -5.81
N TRP A 49 -2.91 5.23 -5.64
CA TRP A 49 -4.12 5.11 -6.46
C TRP A 49 -5.32 5.94 -5.98
N MET A 50 -5.27 6.53 -4.77
CA MET A 50 -6.28 7.50 -4.32
C MET A 50 -6.00 8.95 -4.76
N ARG A 51 -4.94 9.21 -5.55
CA ARG A 51 -4.72 10.54 -6.15
C ARG A 51 -5.25 10.67 -7.58
N PHE A 52 -5.80 9.60 -8.15
CA PHE A 52 -6.37 9.59 -9.51
C PHE A 52 -7.85 9.19 -9.58
N ARG A 53 -8.54 9.01 -8.45
CA ARG A 53 -10.01 8.96 -8.46
C ARG A 53 -10.55 10.37 -8.22
N ALA A 54 -10.34 11.24 -9.21
CA ALA A 54 -11.17 12.44 -9.31
C ALA A 54 -12.64 11.96 -9.27
N PRO A 55 -13.49 12.50 -8.38
CA PRO A 55 -14.92 12.21 -8.47
C PRO A 55 -15.38 12.60 -9.88
N PRO A 56 -16.22 11.79 -10.54
CA PRO A 56 -16.75 12.17 -11.84
C PRO A 56 -17.38 13.56 -11.72
N PRO A 57 -17.14 14.48 -12.68
CA PRO A 57 -17.77 15.79 -12.65
C PRO A 57 -19.27 15.58 -12.54
N VAL A 58 -19.88 16.15 -11.50
CA VAL A 58 -21.33 16.09 -11.30
C VAL A 58 -21.95 16.81 -12.48
N VAL A 59 -22.33 16.07 -13.52
CA VAL A 59 -23.11 16.58 -14.65
C VAL A 59 -24.48 16.91 -14.09
N ARG A 60 -24.66 18.17 -13.69
CA ARG A 60 -25.97 18.74 -13.39
C ARG A 60 -26.78 18.70 -14.69
N LYS A 61 -27.62 17.67 -14.83
CA LYS A 61 -28.60 17.60 -15.92
C LYS A 61 -29.51 18.84 -15.84
N PRO A 62 -29.70 19.60 -16.91
CA PRO A 62 -30.66 20.70 -16.90
C PRO A 62 -32.06 20.11 -16.72
N ASN A 63 -32.70 20.50 -15.64
CA ASN A 63 -34.05 20.10 -15.27
C ASN A 63 -35.03 20.72 -16.29
N ARG A 64 -35.34 20.02 -17.38
CA ARG A 64 -36.51 20.34 -18.21
C ARG A 64 -37.78 19.97 -17.44
N ARG A 65 -38.20 20.84 -16.53
CA ARG A 65 -39.60 20.96 -16.10
C ARG A 65 -40.07 22.29 -16.67
N ARG A 66 -40.75 22.25 -17.82
CA ARG A 66 -42.21 22.34 -17.90
C ARG A 66 -42.69 23.69 -17.36
N THR A 67 -42.63 24.70 -18.22
CA THR A 67 -43.51 25.86 -18.14
C THR A 67 -44.51 25.69 -19.28
N GLN A 68 -45.64 25.06 -18.98
CA GLN A 68 -46.87 25.23 -19.74
C GLN A 68 -47.77 26.06 -18.84
N ALA A 69 -48.07 27.28 -19.26
CA ALA A 69 -49.29 28.06 -19.02
C ALA A 69 -49.10 29.41 -19.72
#